data_AF-A0A5K1E2Q0-F1
#
_entry.id   AF-A0A5K1E2Q0-F1
#
_cell.length_a   1.000
_cell.length_b   1.000
_cell.length_c   1.000
_cell.angle_alpha   90.00
_cell.angle_beta   90.00
_cell.angle_gamma   90.00
#
_symmetry.space_group_name_H-M   'P 1'
#
loop_
_entity.id
_entity.type
_entity.pdbx_description
1 polymer ?
#
loop_
_entity_poly.entity_id
_entity_poly.type
_entity_poly.pdbx_seq_one_letter_code
_entity_poly.pdbx_strand_id
1 'polypeptide(L)'
;DLETGNWNLSFNGETVGFWLRTNYHPDFDLADEVQWGGEIVNKRINGRHTSTQMGNGHFGGEGMGKAAYIRHMEVYDHDLNPSEAAYPLIDFATDPFCYDINDWGRTPNG
;
A
#
# COMPACT_ATOMS: atom_id res chain seq x y z
N ASP A 1 16.04 -7.88 -2.53
CA ASP A 1 17.10 -8.72 -3.12
C ASP A 1 17.53 -9.73 -2.07
N LEU A 2 17.38 -11.01 -2.36
CA LEU A 2 17.64 -12.11 -1.41
C LEU A 2 19.14 -12.23 -1.09
N GLU A 3 20.02 -11.76 -1.98
CA GLU A 3 21.46 -11.88 -1.80
C GLU A 3 22.01 -10.76 -0.89
N THR A 4 21.55 -9.53 -1.08
CA THR A 4 22.04 -8.37 -0.34
C THR A 4 21.12 -7.90 0.80
N GLY A 5 19.88 -8.37 0.82
CA GLY A 5 18.82 -7.86 1.70
C GLY A 5 18.39 -6.42 1.38
N ASN A 6 18.84 -5.86 0.24
CA ASN A 6 18.42 -4.54 -0.21
C ASN A 6 16.98 -4.57 -0.74
N TRP A 7 16.25 -3.47 -0.56
CA TRP A 7 14.90 -3.32 -1.05
C TRP A 7 14.89 -2.45 -2.31
N ASN A 8 14.12 -2.83 -3.32
CA ASN A 8 13.89 -1.99 -4.49
C ASN A 8 12.40 -1.90 -4.80
N LEU A 9 12.01 -0.79 -5.40
CA LEU A 9 10.71 -0.60 -6.02
C LEU A 9 10.96 -0.53 -7.52
N SER A 10 10.34 -1.43 -8.27
CA SER A 10 10.43 -1.44 -9.73
C SER A 10 9.05 -1.27 -10.36
N PHE A 11 8.98 -0.52 -11.45
CA PHE A 11 7.78 -0.32 -12.23
C PHE A 11 8.11 -0.56 -13.71
N ASN A 12 7.38 -1.47 -14.36
CA ASN A 12 7.64 -1.88 -15.76
C ASN A 12 9.10 -2.30 -16.03
N GLY A 13 9.74 -2.97 -15.07
CA GLY A 13 11.13 -3.41 -15.17
C GLY A 13 12.17 -2.32 -14.91
N GLU A 14 11.75 -1.08 -14.65
CA GLU A 14 12.64 0.02 -14.28
C GLU A 14 12.63 0.24 -12.76
N THR A 15 13.80 0.37 -12.14
CA THR A 15 13.91 0.70 -10.72
C THR A 15 13.53 2.16 -10.48
N VAL A 16 12.47 2.37 -9.70
CA VAL A 16 11.97 3.70 -9.28
C VAL A 16 12.53 4.11 -7.92
N GLY A 17 12.86 3.13 -7.07
CA GLY A 17 13.41 3.38 -5.74
C GLY A 17 14.32 2.25 -5.27
N PHE A 18 15.29 2.61 -4.44
CA PHE A 18 16.27 1.67 -3.92
C PHE A 18 16.68 2.04 -2.49
N TRP A 19 16.70 1.05 -1.60
CA TRP A 19 17.02 1.21 -0.19
C TRP A 19 18.01 0.12 0.23
N LEU A 20 19.17 0.56 0.71
CA LEU A 20 20.22 -0.33 1.21
C LEU A 20 19.81 -0.92 2.56
N ARG A 21 20.09 -2.22 2.78
CA ARG A 21 19.88 -2.88 4.07
C ARG A 21 20.59 -2.16 5.21
N THR A 22 21.76 -1.57 4.94
CA THR A 22 22.57 -0.83 5.94
C THR A 22 21.88 0.41 6.52
N ASN A 23 20.80 0.87 5.90
CA ASN A 23 20.01 2.00 6.41
C ASN A 23 19.06 1.60 7.56
N TYR A 24 18.89 0.30 7.79
CA TYR A 24 17.91 -0.24 8.75
C TYR A 24 18.58 -1.03 9.86
N HIS A 25 17.87 -1.18 10.98
CA HIS A 25 18.34 -1.99 12.10
C HIS A 25 18.48 -3.46 11.65
N PRO A 26 19.47 -4.23 12.14
CA PRO A 26 19.62 -5.64 11.79
C PRO A 26 18.39 -6.50 12.06
N ASP A 27 17.52 -6.08 12.97
CA ASP A 27 16.27 -6.79 13.29
C ASP A 27 15.14 -6.50 12.30
N PHE A 28 15.37 -5.63 11.31
CA PHE A 28 14.44 -5.32 10.22
C PHE A 28 14.48 -6.38 9.10
N ASP A 29 14.79 -7.62 9.44
CA ASP A 29 14.88 -8.74 8.51
C ASP A 29 13.51 -9.44 8.31
N LEU A 30 12.50 -9.11 9.12
CA LEU A 30 11.15 -9.69 9.05
C LEU A 30 10.09 -8.59 8.89
N ALA A 31 9.28 -8.70 7.84
CA ALA A 31 8.02 -7.96 7.73
C ALA A 31 6.90 -8.80 8.37
N ASP A 32 6.20 -8.22 9.34
CA ASP A 32 5.04 -8.81 10.01
C ASP A 32 3.71 -8.23 9.50
N GLU A 33 3.76 -7.07 8.85
CA GLU A 33 2.61 -6.39 8.26
C GLU A 33 2.92 -5.88 6.85
N VAL A 34 1.94 -6.00 5.94
CA VAL A 34 1.97 -5.38 4.62
C VAL A 34 0.71 -4.55 4.45
N GLN A 35 0.90 -3.26 4.16
CA GLN A 35 -0.19 -2.31 3.94
C GLN A 35 -0.07 -1.68 2.55
N TRP A 36 -1.21 -1.49 1.88
CA TRP A 36 -1.31 -0.75 0.64
C TRP A 36 -2.40 0.31 0.77
N GLY A 37 -2.17 1.48 0.18
CA GLY A 37 -3.16 2.55 0.23
C GLY A 37 -2.56 3.92 -0.02
N GLY A 38 -3.20 4.93 0.55
CA GLY A 38 -2.73 6.32 0.54
C GLY A 38 -2.81 6.93 1.92
N GLU A 39 -1.90 7.85 2.21
CA GLU A 39 -1.86 8.57 3.47
C GLU A 39 -1.88 10.09 3.22
N ILE A 40 -2.71 10.81 3.97
CA ILE A 40 -2.64 12.28 4.05
C ILE A 40 -2.28 12.65 5.48
N VAL A 41 -1.07 13.16 5.65
CA VAL A 41 -0.58 13.55 6.98
C VAL A 41 -0.70 15.06 7.16
N ASN A 42 -1.41 15.48 8.21
CA ASN A 42 -1.38 16.86 8.69
C ASN A 42 -0.87 16.94 10.13
N LYS A 43 0.34 17.45 10.30
CA LYS A 43 0.97 17.66 11.63
C LYS A 43 0.72 19.06 12.23
N ARG A 44 -0.14 19.89 11.62
CA ARG A 44 -0.41 21.26 12.11
C ARG A 44 -1.24 21.25 13.39
N ILE A 45 -0.92 22.19 14.28
CA ILE A 45 -1.63 22.43 15.53
C ILE A 45 -3.10 22.78 15.21
N ASN A 46 -4.04 22.19 15.96
CA ASN A 46 -5.51 22.30 15.84
C ASN A 46 -6.22 21.32 14.86
N GLY A 47 -5.52 20.35 14.27
CA GLY A 47 -6.15 19.15 13.67
C GLY A 47 -7.12 19.39 12.50
N ARG A 48 -7.19 20.61 11.94
CA ARG A 48 -8.07 20.89 10.80
C ARG A 48 -7.55 20.19 9.55
N HIS A 49 -8.38 19.40 8.87
CA HIS A 49 -8.01 18.76 7.61
C HIS A 49 -7.40 19.79 6.63
N THR A 50 -6.29 19.42 6.01
CA THR A 50 -5.68 20.22 4.93
C THR A 50 -6.57 20.22 3.71
N SER A 51 -6.50 21.26 2.89
CA SER A 51 -7.10 21.24 1.54
C SER A 51 -6.37 20.29 0.58
N THR A 52 -5.33 19.58 1.03
CA THR A 52 -4.63 18.56 0.27
C THR A 52 -5.61 17.43 -0.05
N GLN A 53 -5.82 17.19 -1.34
CA GLN A 53 -6.64 16.08 -1.81
C GLN A 53 -5.78 14.82 -1.92
N MET A 54 -6.38 13.66 -1.66
CA MET A 54 -5.78 12.36 -2.00
C MET A 54 -6.04 12.07 -3.48
N GLY A 55 -5.01 11.61 -4.20
CA GLY A 55 -5.14 11.27 -5.62
C GLY A 55 -5.52 12.46 -6.50
N ASN A 56 -6.53 12.28 -7.36
CA ASN A 56 -7.01 13.28 -8.32
C ASN A 56 -8.19 14.13 -7.78
N GLY A 57 -8.55 13.99 -6.50
CA GLY A 57 -9.64 14.74 -5.87
C GLY A 57 -11.05 14.18 -6.06
N HIS A 58 -11.20 13.01 -6.67
CA HIS A 58 -12.46 12.27 -6.74
C HIS A 58 -12.70 11.46 -5.45
N PHE A 59 -13.97 11.22 -5.11
CA PHE A 59 -14.34 10.39 -3.95
C PHE A 59 -14.20 8.89 -4.26
N GLY A 60 -13.88 8.07 -3.25
CA GLY A 60 -13.71 6.62 -3.41
C GLY A 60 -14.98 5.94 -3.91
N GLY A 61 -16.14 6.38 -3.45
CA GLY A 61 -17.46 5.94 -3.90
C GLY A 61 -17.78 6.20 -5.39
N GLU A 62 -16.99 7.02 -6.10
CA GLU A 62 -17.16 7.18 -7.56
C GLU A 62 -16.66 5.97 -8.37
N GLY A 63 -15.88 5.09 -7.73
CA GLY A 63 -15.47 3.80 -8.29
C GLY A 63 -14.31 3.86 -9.27
N MET A 64 -14.13 2.74 -9.98
CA MET A 64 -12.98 2.51 -10.86
C MET A 64 -12.88 3.55 -11.98
N GLY A 65 -11.67 4.05 -12.23
CA GLY A 65 -11.40 5.09 -13.23
C GLY A 65 -11.66 6.52 -12.75
N LYS A 66 -12.18 6.69 -11.53
CA LYS A 66 -12.32 7.98 -10.83
C LYS A 66 -11.44 8.02 -9.59
N ALA A 67 -11.56 7.03 -8.72
CA ALA A 67 -10.71 6.87 -7.55
C ALA A 67 -9.44 6.07 -7.88
N ALA A 68 -8.44 6.18 -6.99
CA ALA A 68 -7.30 5.26 -7.01
C ALA A 68 -7.79 3.82 -6.77
N TYR A 69 -7.22 2.86 -7.47
CA TYR A 69 -7.55 1.45 -7.31
C TYR A 69 -6.27 0.61 -7.33
N ILE A 70 -6.26 -0.45 -6.54
CA ILE A 70 -5.18 -1.44 -6.46
C ILE A 70 -5.83 -2.81 -6.66
N ARG A 71 -5.22 -3.66 -7.48
CA ARG A 71 -5.74 -5.01 -7.79
C ARG A 71 -4.60 -5.97 -8.10
N HIS A 72 -4.90 -7.27 -8.06
CA HIS A 72 -3.94 -8.35 -8.28
C HIS A 72 -2.71 -8.24 -7.36
N MET A 73 -2.97 -8.01 -6.08
CA MET A 73 -1.92 -7.99 -5.06
C MET A 73 -1.49 -9.43 -4.76
N GLU A 74 -0.19 -9.68 -4.82
CA GLU A 74 0.42 -10.96 -4.50
C GLU A 74 1.60 -10.70 -3.56
N VAL A 75 1.65 -11.44 -2.46
CA VAL A 75 2.76 -11.42 -1.51
C VAL A 75 3.52 -12.72 -1.69
N TYR A 76 4.84 -12.64 -1.71
CA TYR A 76 5.72 -13.80 -1.77
C TYR A 76 6.56 -13.86 -0.49
N ASP A 77 6.79 -15.05 0.03
CA ASP A 77 7.68 -15.26 1.15
C ASP A 77 9.16 -15.15 0.73
N HIS A 78 10.06 -15.34 1.71
CA HIS A 78 11.50 -15.28 1.48
C HIS A 78 11.99 -16.31 0.43
N ASP A 79 11.30 -17.45 0.32
CA ASP A 79 11.61 -18.53 -0.61
C ASP A 79 10.91 -18.35 -1.97
N LEU A 80 10.31 -17.18 -2.21
CA LEU A 80 9.54 -16.83 -3.41
C LEU A 80 8.31 -17.71 -3.65
N ASN A 81 7.72 -18.26 -2.59
CA ASN A 81 6.42 -18.93 -2.66
C ASN A 81 5.28 -17.92 -2.46
N PRO A 82 4.15 -18.07 -3.17
CA PRO A 82 2.96 -17.26 -2.92
C PRO A 82 2.51 -17.40 -1.46
N SER A 83 2.33 -16.28 -0.78
CA SER A 83 1.86 -16.19 0.58
C SER A 83 0.35 -15.95 0.61
N GLU A 84 -0.35 -16.68 1.47
CA GLU A 84 -1.77 -16.42 1.76
C GLU A 84 -1.97 -15.19 2.67
N ALA A 85 -0.89 -14.57 3.18
CA ALA A 85 -0.98 -13.41 4.07
C ALA A 85 -1.67 -12.18 3.45
N ALA A 86 -1.84 -12.16 2.13
CA ALA A 86 -2.66 -11.14 1.46
C ALA A 86 -4.18 -11.31 1.71
N TYR A 87 -4.64 -12.40 2.35
CA TYR A 87 -6.06 -12.71 2.50
C TYR A 87 -6.43 -13.27 3.89
N PRO A 88 -7.59 -12.87 4.47
CA PRO A 88 -8.49 -11.83 3.98
C PRO A 88 -7.86 -10.44 4.09
N LEU A 89 -8.22 -9.54 3.16
CA LEU A 89 -7.83 -8.13 3.27
C LEU A 89 -8.53 -7.51 4.48
N ILE A 90 -7.81 -6.64 5.18
CA ILE A 90 -8.34 -5.84 6.28
C ILE A 90 -8.35 -4.38 5.81
N ASP A 91 -9.54 -3.84 5.59
CA ASP A 91 -9.71 -2.44 5.22
C ASP A 91 -9.58 -1.53 6.45
N PHE A 92 -8.85 -0.43 6.30
CA PHE A 92 -8.68 0.55 7.37
C PHE A 92 -8.67 1.98 6.84
N ALA A 93 -9.62 2.80 7.33
CA ALA A 93 -9.70 4.23 7.05
C ALA A 93 -9.80 5.01 8.35
N THR A 94 -8.88 5.97 8.55
CA THR A 94 -8.86 6.84 9.74
C THR A 94 -9.98 7.87 9.75
N ASP A 95 -10.41 8.32 8.57
CA ASP A 95 -11.56 9.20 8.36
C ASP A 95 -12.36 8.78 7.12
N PRO A 96 -13.26 7.79 7.26
CA PRO A 96 -14.01 7.23 6.13
C PRO A 96 -15.03 8.20 5.52
N PHE A 97 -15.36 9.32 6.18
CA PHE A 97 -16.22 10.35 5.59
C PHE A 97 -15.46 11.22 4.58
N CYS A 98 -14.14 11.30 4.70
CA CYS A 98 -13.29 12.00 3.76
C CYS A 98 -12.80 11.07 2.64
N TYR A 99 -12.29 9.89 3.02
CA TYR A 99 -11.67 8.93 2.10
C TYR A 99 -12.16 7.52 2.46
N ASP A 100 -13.17 7.04 1.74
CA ASP A 100 -13.74 5.71 1.90
C ASP A 100 -12.92 4.65 1.14
N ILE A 101 -13.04 3.40 1.60
CA ILE A 101 -12.47 2.22 0.94
C ILE A 101 -13.64 1.35 0.49
N ASN A 102 -13.60 0.95 -0.78
CA ASN A 102 -14.55 0.01 -1.35
C ASN A 102 -13.78 -1.26 -1.75
N ASP A 103 -13.93 -2.32 -0.98
CA ASP A 103 -13.46 -3.65 -1.36
C ASP A 103 -14.52 -4.37 -2.21
N TRP A 104 -14.16 -4.69 -3.45
CA TRP A 104 -15.01 -5.46 -4.37
C TRP A 104 -14.76 -6.97 -4.30
N GLY A 105 -13.84 -7.40 -3.42
CA GLY A 105 -13.42 -8.78 -3.25
C GLY A 105 -12.74 -9.35 -4.49
N ARG A 106 -12.10 -10.51 -4.32
CA ARG A 106 -11.70 -11.33 -5.46
C ARG A 106 -12.97 -12.01 -5.97
N THR A 107 -13.44 -11.68 -7.17
CA THR A 107 -14.44 -12.55 -7.80
C THR A 107 -13.73 -13.87 -8.13
N PRO A 108 -14.36 -15.05 -7.95
CA PRO A 108 -13.73 -16.32 -8.32
C PRO A 108 -13.32 -16.44 -9.80
N ASN A 109 -13.65 -15.45 -10.64
CA ASN A 109 -13.42 -15.44 -12.08
C ASN A 109 -12.57 -14.24 -12.58
N GLY A 110 -11.82 -13.55 -11.71
CA GLY A 110 -10.92 -12.46 -12.11
C GLY A 110 -10.47 -11.64 -10.91
#